data_AF-A0A0V0QI22-F1
#
_entry.id   AF-A0A0V0QI22-F1
#
_cell.length_a   1.000
_cell.length_b   1.000
_cell.length_c   1.000
_cell.angle_alpha   90.00
_cell.angle_beta   90.00
_cell.angle_gamma   90.00
#
_symmetry.space_group_name_H-M   'P 1'
#
loop_
_entity.id
_entity.type
_entity.pdbx_description
1 polymer ?
#
loop_
_entity_poly.entity_id
_entity_poly.type
_entity_poly.pdbx_seq_one_letter_code
_entity_poly.pdbx_strand_id
1 'polypeptide(L)'
;MQDSQINGKQNKQQKLNEFQVNIWIGDELSYKPTNLSLFTEKDPQNLSYLELRNIISETLGLDYENINLEETGNFDLPELYDWSVQKSKKISDLNKIKIIVNHKPIKPIIIGITGPTRCGKGTLANYLKVSLNAEIMNMDSFYYSEQYIDEKLNGNWETPDSYNWNQLFIGIGEKINYCIQKQKPYLIIDSFLLFEKKDIFDLCDYRIFMEIQDEEIKSRRENYIENQENYVENFVLPYYKQYREKVIKNYDKNDIIFIDGMRSKLDIFQQVKKIIKKR
;
A
#
# COMPACT_ATOMS: atom_id res chain seq x y z
N MET A 1 -47.34 -22.25 -50.99
CA MET A 1 -46.67 -21.07 -50.37
C MET A 1 -46.92 -21.21 -48.87
N GLN A 2 -45.97 -21.89 -48.21
CA GLN A 2 -45.20 -21.39 -47.07
C GLN A 2 -45.96 -21.44 -45.73
N ASP A 3 -45.82 -22.60 -45.07
CA ASP A 3 -45.99 -22.77 -43.64
C ASP A 3 -44.86 -22.04 -42.90
N SER A 4 -45.23 -21.03 -42.11
CA SER A 4 -44.34 -20.36 -41.16
C SER A 4 -44.36 -21.11 -39.83
N GLN A 5 -43.46 -22.09 -39.66
CA GLN A 5 -43.13 -22.61 -38.33
C GLN A 5 -42.15 -21.67 -37.64
N ILE A 6 -42.65 -20.96 -36.64
CA ILE A 6 -41.88 -20.14 -35.72
C ILE A 6 -41.03 -21.08 -34.85
N ASN A 7 -39.74 -21.17 -35.15
CA ASN A 7 -38.75 -21.85 -34.32
C ASN A 7 -38.54 -21.07 -33.02
N GLY A 8 -39.22 -21.48 -31.96
CA GLY A 8 -38.93 -21.07 -30.59
C GLY A 8 -37.57 -21.60 -30.14
N LYS A 9 -36.52 -20.77 -30.22
CA LYS A 9 -35.27 -21.00 -29.49
C LYS A 9 -35.57 -20.79 -28.00
N GLN A 10 -35.87 -21.86 -27.28
CA GLN A 10 -35.83 -21.87 -25.83
C GLN A 10 -34.35 -21.71 -25.41
N ASN A 11 -34.00 -20.54 -24.88
CA ASN A 11 -32.79 -20.37 -24.08
C ASN A 11 -32.94 -21.29 -22.86
N LYS A 12 -32.25 -22.44 -22.85
CA LYS A 12 -32.07 -23.25 -21.64
C LYS A 12 -31.27 -22.39 -20.65
N GLN A 13 -31.94 -21.78 -19.69
CA GLN A 13 -31.28 -21.33 -18.46
C GLN A 13 -30.60 -22.55 -17.84
N GLN A 14 -29.27 -22.59 -17.86
CA GLN A 14 -28.50 -23.61 -17.16
C GLN A 14 -28.86 -23.52 -15.67
N LYS A 15 -29.40 -24.60 -15.13
CA LYS A 15 -29.80 -24.69 -13.73
C LYS A 15 -28.54 -24.86 -12.90
N LEU A 16 -28.21 -23.88 -12.06
CA LEU A 16 -27.11 -23.96 -11.11
C LEU A 16 -27.54 -24.78 -9.89
N ASN A 17 -26.63 -25.61 -9.39
CA ASN A 17 -26.77 -26.30 -8.10
C ASN A 17 -26.25 -25.37 -7.00
N GLU A 18 -27.09 -25.09 -6.01
CA GLU A 18 -26.71 -24.39 -4.78
C GLU A 18 -26.21 -25.39 -3.74
N PHE A 19 -25.13 -25.07 -3.03
CA PHE A 19 -24.62 -25.85 -1.92
C PHE A 19 -23.97 -24.95 -0.87
N GLN A 20 -23.96 -25.40 0.38
CA GLN A 20 -23.37 -24.65 1.49
C GLN A 20 -22.06 -25.25 1.95
N VAL A 21 -21.12 -24.39 2.29
CA VAL A 21 -19.83 -24.77 2.87
C VAL A 21 -19.54 -23.92 4.11
N ASN A 22 -18.86 -24.53 5.08
CA ASN A 22 -18.34 -23.83 6.24
C ASN A 22 -16.99 -23.19 5.87
N ILE A 23 -16.94 -21.85 5.90
CA ILE A 23 -15.72 -21.10 5.71
C ILE A 23 -15.26 -20.48 7.02
N TRP A 24 -13.95 -20.45 7.22
CA TRP A 24 -13.27 -19.81 8.33
C TRP A 24 -12.48 -18.65 7.75
N ILE A 25 -12.98 -17.43 7.96
CA ILE A 25 -12.33 -16.21 7.49
C ILE A 25 -11.65 -15.54 8.68
N GLY A 26 -10.38 -15.16 8.54
CA GLY A 26 -9.63 -14.48 9.59
C GLY A 26 -8.13 -14.53 9.38
N ASP A 27 -7.40 -14.07 10.39
CA ASP A 27 -5.98 -14.39 10.56
C ASP A 27 -5.81 -15.62 11.45
N GLU A 28 -4.58 -16.13 11.58
CA GLU A 28 -4.23 -17.32 12.39
C GLU A 28 -4.79 -17.28 13.83
N LEU A 29 -5.13 -16.09 14.36
CA LEU A 29 -5.58 -15.90 15.73
C LEU A 29 -7.08 -15.59 15.86
N SER A 30 -7.83 -15.38 14.76
CA SER A 30 -9.19 -14.82 14.83
C SER A 30 -10.22 -15.39 13.85
N TYR A 31 -9.99 -16.59 13.31
CA TYR A 31 -10.95 -17.22 12.40
C TYR A 31 -12.38 -17.33 12.99
N LYS A 32 -13.37 -16.92 12.20
CA LYS A 32 -14.79 -17.10 12.53
C LYS A 32 -15.47 -18.05 11.53
N PRO A 33 -16.18 -19.09 12.01
CA PRO A 33 -16.96 -19.95 11.13
C PRO A 33 -18.14 -19.18 10.56
N THR A 34 -18.32 -19.27 9.25
CA THR A 34 -19.39 -18.63 8.48
C THR A 34 -19.91 -19.63 7.47
N ASN A 35 -21.23 -19.69 7.28
CA ASN A 35 -21.82 -20.47 6.19
C ASN A 35 -21.81 -19.63 4.91
N LEU A 36 -21.23 -20.16 3.84
CA LEU A 36 -21.26 -19.54 2.52
C LEU A 36 -22.09 -20.40 1.57
N SER A 37 -23.02 -19.77 0.86
CA SER A 37 -23.79 -20.42 -0.21
C SER A 37 -23.05 -20.21 -1.53
N LEU A 38 -22.78 -21.32 -2.22
CA LEU A 38 -22.03 -21.38 -3.48
C LEU A 38 -22.90 -21.98 -4.57
N PHE A 39 -22.57 -21.66 -5.82
CA PHE A 39 -23.31 -22.13 -7.00
C PHE A 39 -22.37 -22.75 -8.02
N THR A 40 -22.80 -23.85 -8.64
CA THR A 40 -22.02 -24.53 -9.69
C THR A 40 -22.92 -25.23 -10.70
N GLU A 41 -22.47 -25.37 -11.94
CA GLU A 41 -23.15 -26.21 -12.95
C GLU A 41 -22.93 -27.71 -12.73
N LYS A 42 -21.86 -28.08 -12.02
CA LYS A 42 -21.54 -29.48 -11.73
C LYS A 42 -22.30 -29.97 -10.51
N ASP A 43 -22.38 -31.28 -10.35
CA ASP A 43 -22.76 -31.85 -9.05
C ASP A 43 -21.68 -31.47 -8.02
N PRO A 44 -22.03 -30.80 -6.91
CA PRO A 44 -21.07 -30.38 -5.88
C PRO A 44 -20.19 -31.53 -5.35
N GLN A 45 -20.71 -32.76 -5.25
CA GLN A 45 -19.96 -33.94 -4.78
C GLN A 45 -18.91 -34.46 -5.76
N ASN A 46 -18.90 -33.91 -6.98
CA ASN A 46 -17.96 -34.27 -8.03
C ASN A 46 -16.96 -33.16 -8.35
N LEU A 47 -17.00 -32.05 -7.60
CA LEU A 47 -16.02 -30.98 -7.74
C LEU A 47 -14.63 -31.46 -7.34
N SER A 48 -13.63 -30.99 -8.08
CA SER A 48 -12.25 -31.06 -7.62
C SER A 48 -11.93 -29.94 -6.63
N TYR A 49 -10.86 -30.11 -5.87
CA TYR A 49 -10.29 -29.05 -5.01
C TYR A 49 -10.03 -27.74 -5.76
N LEU A 50 -9.51 -27.83 -6.98
CA LEU A 50 -9.24 -26.66 -7.81
C LEU A 50 -10.52 -25.94 -8.21
N GLU A 51 -11.56 -26.67 -8.62
CA GLU A 51 -12.84 -26.09 -9.03
C GLU A 51 -13.58 -25.47 -7.85
N LEU A 52 -13.61 -26.16 -6.69
CA LEU A 52 -14.21 -25.60 -5.49
C LEU A 52 -13.50 -24.31 -5.07
N ARG A 53 -12.16 -24.30 -5.08
CA ARG A 53 -11.36 -23.12 -4.75
C ARG A 53 -11.61 -21.95 -5.71
N ASN A 54 -11.76 -22.23 -7.01
CA ASN A 54 -12.11 -21.21 -8.01
C ASN A 54 -13.50 -20.62 -7.77
N ILE A 55 -14.51 -21.47 -7.51
CA ILE A 55 -15.88 -21.02 -7.20
C ILE A 55 -15.87 -20.10 -5.97
N ILE A 56 -15.11 -20.45 -4.92
CA ILE A 56 -14.97 -19.62 -3.71
C ILE A 56 -14.25 -18.30 -4.02
N SER A 57 -13.15 -18.34 -4.79
CA SER A 57 -12.39 -17.17 -5.22
C SER A 57 -13.28 -16.17 -5.96
N GLU A 58 -14.05 -16.65 -6.94
CA GLU A 58 -15.00 -15.84 -7.70
C GLU A 58 -16.14 -15.30 -6.82
N THR A 59 -16.68 -16.13 -5.92
CA THR A 59 -17.80 -15.73 -5.03
C THR A 59 -17.38 -14.65 -4.03
N LEU A 60 -16.16 -14.74 -3.50
CA LEU A 60 -15.66 -13.81 -2.49
C LEU A 60 -14.87 -12.62 -3.08
N GLY A 61 -14.53 -12.66 -4.37
CA GLY A 61 -13.67 -11.66 -5.00
C GLY A 61 -12.25 -11.64 -4.41
N LEU A 62 -11.72 -12.81 -4.06
CA LEU A 62 -10.40 -12.96 -3.44
C LEU A 62 -9.46 -13.72 -4.36
N ASP A 63 -8.18 -13.36 -4.36
CA ASP A 63 -7.16 -14.12 -5.08
C ASP A 63 -7.13 -15.58 -4.65
N TYR A 64 -6.96 -16.48 -5.61
CA TYR A 64 -6.90 -17.91 -5.40
C TYR A 64 -5.93 -18.30 -4.26
N GLU A 65 -4.78 -17.64 -4.16
CA GLU A 65 -3.73 -17.88 -3.16
C GLU A 65 -4.19 -17.67 -1.69
N ASN A 66 -5.28 -16.95 -1.49
CA ASN A 66 -5.85 -16.65 -0.18
C ASN A 66 -6.78 -17.74 0.36
N ILE A 67 -7.06 -18.78 -0.41
CA ILE A 67 -8.01 -19.81 -0.05
C ILE A 67 -7.28 -21.13 0.15
N ASN A 68 -7.28 -21.66 1.37
CA ASN A 68 -6.78 -22.99 1.69
C ASN A 68 -7.96 -23.92 1.97
N LEU A 69 -7.82 -25.17 1.56
CA LEU A 69 -8.81 -26.23 1.76
C LEU A 69 -8.16 -27.30 2.64
N GLU A 70 -8.72 -27.57 3.82
CA GLU A 70 -8.24 -28.57 4.77
C GLU A 70 -9.30 -29.67 4.96
N GLU A 71 -8.89 -30.95 4.91
CA GLU A 71 -9.77 -32.06 5.29
C GLU A 71 -9.82 -32.17 6.83
N THR A 72 -11.01 -32.22 7.42
CA THR A 72 -11.20 -32.22 8.88
C THR A 72 -10.89 -33.57 9.56
N GLY A 73 -9.93 -34.34 9.03
CA GLY A 73 -9.73 -35.76 9.36
C GLY A 73 -8.34 -36.16 9.86
N ASN A 74 -7.26 -35.41 9.60
CA ASN A 74 -5.94 -35.64 10.20
C ASN A 74 -5.10 -34.36 10.09
N PHE A 75 -4.75 -33.79 11.24
CA PHE A 75 -3.84 -32.66 11.36
C PHE A 75 -2.39 -33.15 11.32
N ASP A 76 -1.68 -32.84 10.25
CA ASP A 76 -0.28 -32.43 10.31
C ASP A 76 -0.19 -31.13 9.49
N LEU A 77 0.23 -30.05 10.14
CA LEU A 77 0.50 -28.77 9.47
C LEU A 77 1.53 -29.01 8.35
N PRO A 78 1.30 -28.54 7.10
CA PRO A 78 2.31 -28.67 6.08
C PRO A 78 3.50 -27.77 6.43
N GLU A 79 4.66 -28.38 6.68
CA GLU A 79 5.94 -27.70 6.53
C GLU A 79 5.99 -27.07 5.14
N LEU A 80 6.13 -25.74 5.10
CA LEU A 80 6.58 -24.93 3.96
C LEU A 80 6.24 -25.50 2.56
N TYR A 81 5.04 -25.15 2.11
CA TYR A 81 4.48 -25.28 0.77
C TYR A 81 5.46 -25.50 -0.40
N ASP A 82 5.36 -26.68 -1.03
CA ASP A 82 5.63 -26.86 -2.46
C ASP A 82 4.29 -26.69 -3.21
N TRP A 83 4.08 -25.53 -3.83
CA TRP A 83 2.85 -25.15 -4.53
C TRP A 83 2.68 -25.78 -5.92
N SER A 84 3.47 -26.79 -6.29
CA SER A 84 3.30 -27.47 -7.56
C SER A 84 2.05 -28.37 -7.56
N VAL A 85 0.89 -27.72 -7.73
CA VAL A 85 -0.37 -28.27 -8.27
C VAL A 85 -0.66 -29.71 -7.82
N GLN A 86 -1.27 -29.86 -6.64
CA GLN A 86 -1.92 -31.13 -6.30
C GLN A 86 -2.96 -31.43 -7.39
N LYS A 87 -2.63 -32.38 -8.28
CA LYS A 87 -3.51 -32.86 -9.36
C LYS A 87 -4.92 -33.08 -8.81
N SER A 88 -5.91 -32.58 -9.54
CA SER A 88 -7.34 -32.53 -9.21
C SER A 88 -7.89 -33.80 -8.54
N LYS A 89 -7.83 -33.87 -7.20
CA LYS A 89 -8.59 -34.83 -6.41
C LYS A 89 -10.05 -34.38 -6.36
N LYS A 90 -10.98 -35.33 -6.48
CA LYS A 90 -12.42 -35.08 -6.27
C LYS A 90 -12.72 -34.94 -4.78
N ILE A 91 -13.77 -34.17 -4.48
CA ILE A 91 -14.29 -33.96 -3.14
C ILE A 91 -15.63 -34.66 -3.01
N SER A 92 -15.63 -35.88 -2.47
CA SER A 92 -16.88 -36.62 -2.23
C SER A 92 -17.62 -36.12 -0.98
N ASP A 93 -16.91 -35.65 0.04
CA ASP A 93 -17.46 -35.24 1.34
C ASP A 93 -17.26 -33.74 1.59
N LEU A 94 -18.02 -32.88 0.90
CA LEU A 94 -17.91 -31.41 1.04
C LEU A 94 -18.06 -30.91 2.49
N ASN A 95 -18.85 -31.60 3.32
CA ASN A 95 -19.08 -31.24 4.72
C ASN A 95 -17.87 -31.48 5.64
N LYS A 96 -16.84 -32.20 5.18
CA LYS A 96 -15.59 -32.46 5.89
C LYS A 96 -14.45 -31.54 5.44
N ILE A 97 -14.74 -30.53 4.64
CA ILE A 97 -13.75 -29.53 4.23
C ILE A 97 -13.89 -28.30 5.10
N LYS A 98 -12.79 -27.94 5.76
CA LYS A 98 -12.60 -26.63 6.37
C LYS A 98 -11.93 -25.73 5.34
N ILE A 99 -12.61 -24.65 4.97
CA ILE A 99 -12.07 -23.64 4.06
C ILE A 99 -11.47 -22.54 4.91
N ILE A 100 -10.16 -22.35 4.81
CA ILE A 100 -9.46 -21.26 5.47
C ILE A 100 -9.25 -20.15 4.44
N VAL A 101 -9.81 -18.98 4.70
CA VAL A 101 -9.54 -17.79 3.90
C VAL A 101 -8.48 -16.99 4.62
N ASN A 102 -7.23 -17.18 4.21
CA ASN A 102 -6.12 -16.34 4.61
C ASN A 102 -6.28 -15.00 3.91
N HIS A 103 -6.50 -13.91 4.64
CA HIS A 103 -6.18 -12.63 4.04
C HIS A 103 -4.67 -12.58 3.86
N LYS A 104 -4.12 -12.72 2.62
CA LYS A 104 -2.73 -12.33 2.39
C LYS A 104 -2.59 -10.93 2.98
N PRO A 105 -1.59 -10.70 3.83
CA PRO A 105 -1.35 -9.36 4.32
C PRO A 105 -1.14 -8.47 3.10
N ILE A 106 -2.09 -7.54 2.87
CA ILE A 106 -1.96 -6.57 1.79
C ILE A 106 -0.76 -5.71 2.17
N LYS A 107 0.34 -5.87 1.44
CA LYS A 107 1.47 -4.96 1.61
C LYS A 107 0.96 -3.55 1.30
N PRO A 108 1.16 -2.58 2.21
CA PRO A 108 0.68 -1.23 1.97
C PRO A 108 1.35 -0.66 0.72
N ILE A 109 0.59 0.11 -0.06
CA ILE A 109 1.13 0.97 -1.10
C ILE A 109 1.88 2.12 -0.41
N ILE A 110 3.15 2.31 -0.77
CA ILE A 110 4.03 3.29 -0.14
C ILE A 110 4.03 4.57 -0.97
N ILE A 111 3.62 5.67 -0.36
CA ILE A 111 3.56 7.00 -0.95
C ILE A 111 4.65 7.86 -0.29
N GLY A 112 5.69 8.16 -1.04
CA GLY A 112 6.71 9.11 -0.62
C GLY A 112 6.32 10.54 -0.97
N ILE A 113 6.35 11.45 0.00
CA ILE A 113 6.11 12.88 -0.19
C ILE A 113 7.37 13.65 0.22
N THR A 114 7.98 14.33 -0.74
CA THR A 114 9.16 15.17 -0.53
C THR A 114 8.98 16.58 -1.05
N GLY A 115 9.98 17.43 -0.82
CA GLY A 115 9.93 18.86 -1.16
C GLY A 115 10.50 19.73 -0.04
N PRO A 116 10.68 21.03 -0.28
CA PRO A 116 11.33 21.93 0.66
C PRO A 116 10.54 22.05 1.97
N THR A 117 11.19 22.59 3.00
CA THR A 117 10.48 22.93 4.24
C THR A 117 9.29 23.85 3.95
N ARG A 118 8.21 23.71 4.73
CA ARG A 118 7.00 24.56 4.65
C ARG A 118 6.26 24.58 3.30
N CYS A 119 6.49 23.64 2.39
CA CYS A 119 5.71 23.55 1.14
C CYS A 119 4.33 22.88 1.28
N GLY A 120 4.00 22.32 2.46
CA GLY A 120 2.68 21.72 2.74
C GLY A 120 2.62 20.19 2.73
N LYS A 121 3.77 19.49 2.68
CA LYS A 121 3.86 18.01 2.70
C LYS A 121 3.02 17.37 3.80
N GLY A 122 3.24 17.75 5.05
CA GLY A 122 2.49 17.20 6.18
C GLY A 122 1.00 17.49 6.13
N THR A 123 0.59 18.60 5.51
CA THR A 123 -0.84 18.89 5.28
C THR A 123 -1.42 17.93 4.25
N LEU A 124 -0.75 17.74 3.11
CA LEU A 124 -1.16 16.77 2.10
C LEU A 124 -1.19 15.35 2.66
N ALA A 125 -0.16 14.94 3.40
CA ALA A 125 -0.08 13.64 4.06
C ALA A 125 -1.29 13.39 4.98
N ASN A 126 -1.67 14.37 5.79
CA ASN A 126 -2.83 14.25 6.68
C ASN A 126 -4.17 14.14 5.93
N TYR A 127 -4.35 14.89 4.84
CA TYR A 127 -5.55 14.75 4.01
C TYR A 127 -5.63 13.39 3.32
N LEU A 128 -4.50 12.89 2.80
CA LEU A 128 -4.42 11.56 2.21
C LEU A 128 -4.64 10.46 3.26
N LYS A 129 -4.11 10.60 4.48
CA LYS A 129 -4.31 9.66 5.59
C LYS A 129 -5.79 9.38 5.82
N VAL A 130 -6.58 10.43 5.98
CA VAL A 130 -8.03 10.29 6.19
C VAL A 130 -8.71 9.70 4.96
N SER A 131 -8.40 10.21 3.77
CA SER A 131 -9.11 9.81 2.55
C SER A 131 -8.77 8.42 2.03
N LEU A 132 -7.59 7.88 2.35
CA LEU A 132 -7.09 6.60 1.86
C LEU A 132 -7.04 5.54 2.96
N ASN A 133 -7.43 5.87 4.20
CA ASN A 133 -7.18 5.02 5.38
C ASN A 133 -5.69 4.65 5.50
N ALA A 134 -4.80 5.62 5.28
CA ALA A 134 -3.36 5.39 5.34
C ALA A 134 -2.81 5.46 6.78
N GLU A 135 -1.56 5.08 6.93
CA GLU A 135 -0.72 5.45 8.07
C GLU A 135 0.35 6.45 7.62
N ILE A 136 0.87 7.28 8.54
CA ILE A 136 1.94 8.26 8.24
C ILE A 136 3.19 7.91 9.06
N MET A 137 4.34 8.03 8.43
CA MET A 137 5.66 8.10 9.05
C MET A 137 6.32 9.41 8.66
N ASN A 138 6.80 10.16 9.65
CA ASN A 138 7.63 11.34 9.41
C ASN A 138 9.09 10.98 9.69
N MET A 139 9.98 11.20 8.72
CA MET A 139 11.41 10.91 8.91
C MET A 139 12.09 11.87 9.89
N ASP A 140 11.53 13.05 10.14
CA ASP A 140 12.08 14.04 11.07
C ASP A 140 12.17 13.49 12.51
N SER A 141 11.46 12.40 12.82
CA SER A 141 11.61 11.69 14.11
C SER A 141 12.93 10.90 14.24
N PHE A 142 13.76 10.86 13.19
CA PHE A 142 15.00 10.08 13.12
C PHE A 142 16.26 10.95 12.98
N TYR A 143 16.17 12.27 13.25
CA TYR A 143 17.36 13.09 13.37
C TYR A 143 18.25 12.62 14.54
N TYR A 144 19.55 12.87 14.42
CA TYR A 144 20.44 12.85 15.57
C TYR A 144 20.08 13.98 16.55
N SER A 145 20.62 13.88 17.78
CA SER A 145 20.37 14.88 18.82
C SER A 145 20.88 16.26 18.43
N GLU A 146 20.25 17.31 18.97
CA GLU A 146 20.68 18.70 18.79
C GLU A 146 22.18 18.89 19.06
N GLN A 147 22.70 18.28 20.13
CA GLN A 147 24.15 18.27 20.42
C GLN A 147 25.00 17.74 19.26
N TYR A 148 24.58 16.64 18.62
CA TYR A 148 25.31 16.11 17.47
C TYR A 148 25.25 17.08 16.28
N ILE A 149 24.09 17.67 16.04
CA ILE A 149 23.90 18.63 14.94
C ILE A 149 24.79 19.86 15.16
N ASP A 150 24.84 20.40 16.38
CA ASP A 150 25.67 21.57 16.70
C ASP A 150 27.16 21.25 16.61
N GLU A 151 27.62 20.16 17.26
CA GLU A 151 29.04 19.85 17.35
C GLU A 151 29.65 19.26 16.07
N LYS A 152 28.87 18.51 15.28
CA LYS A 152 29.37 17.77 14.11
C LYS A 152 28.96 18.39 12.79
N LEU A 153 27.79 19.04 12.75
CA LEU A 153 27.23 19.61 11.53
C LEU A 153 27.15 21.14 11.58
N ASN A 154 27.74 21.78 12.61
CA ASN A 154 27.72 23.23 12.82
C ASN A 154 26.29 23.79 12.83
N GLY A 155 25.36 23.07 13.45
CA GLY A 155 23.94 23.45 13.54
C GLY A 155 23.13 23.15 12.28
N ASN A 156 23.71 22.50 11.26
CA ASN A 156 23.00 22.25 9.99
C ASN A 156 22.11 21.00 10.05
N TRP A 157 20.79 21.22 10.07
CA TRP A 157 19.79 20.15 10.01
C TRP A 157 19.47 19.70 8.57
N GLU A 158 19.83 20.50 7.56
CA GLU A 158 19.35 20.40 6.19
C GLU A 158 20.19 19.42 5.33
N THR A 159 21.03 18.59 5.97
CA THR A 159 21.97 17.65 5.31
C THR A 159 21.59 16.19 5.57
N PRO A 160 21.84 15.24 4.64
CA PRO A 160 21.64 13.81 4.88
C PRO A 160 22.30 13.27 6.15
N ASP A 161 23.42 13.86 6.57
CA ASP A 161 24.17 13.42 7.76
C ASP A 161 23.46 13.77 9.08
N SER A 162 22.39 14.57 9.05
CA SER A 162 21.57 14.85 10.24
C SER A 162 20.67 13.67 10.63
N TYR A 163 20.47 12.69 9.74
CA TYR A 163 19.61 11.53 9.98
C TYR A 163 20.38 10.29 10.44
N ASN A 164 19.80 9.57 11.41
CA ASN A 164 20.19 8.19 11.70
C ASN A 164 19.52 7.24 10.71
N TRP A 165 20.13 7.06 9.54
CA TRP A 165 19.58 6.22 8.46
C TRP A 165 19.30 4.78 8.88
N ASN A 166 20.13 4.19 9.74
CA ASN A 166 19.91 2.80 10.20
C ASN A 166 18.62 2.69 11.01
N GLN A 167 18.40 3.59 11.97
CA GLN A 167 17.17 3.62 12.76
C GLN A 167 15.95 3.95 11.89
N LEU A 168 16.13 4.82 10.89
CA LEU A 168 15.09 5.15 9.94
C LEU A 168 14.64 3.93 9.12
N PHE A 169 15.57 3.14 8.56
CA PHE A 169 15.23 1.92 7.82
C PHE A 169 14.53 0.88 8.69
N ILE A 170 14.97 0.72 9.95
CA ILE A 170 14.29 -0.14 10.93
C ILE A 170 12.85 0.36 11.15
N GLY A 171 12.69 1.66 11.41
CA GLY A 171 11.39 2.28 11.62
C GLY A 171 10.45 2.15 10.41
N ILE A 172 10.96 2.22 9.18
CA ILE A 172 10.18 1.97 7.96
C ILE A 172 9.65 0.52 7.97
N GLY A 173 10.52 -0.44 8.24
CA GLY A 173 10.14 -1.86 8.32
C GLY A 173 9.06 -2.12 9.38
N GLU A 174 9.25 -1.56 10.57
CA GLU A 174 8.27 -1.63 11.67
C GLU A 174 6.92 -1.01 11.27
N LYS A 175 6.94 0.13 10.57
CA LYS A 175 5.72 0.81 10.14
C LYS A 175 4.99 0.05 9.03
N ILE A 176 5.71 -0.59 8.11
CA ILE A 176 5.13 -1.49 7.11
C ILE A 176 4.45 -2.67 7.81
N ASN A 177 5.12 -3.29 8.78
CA ASN A 177 4.56 -4.40 9.56
C ASN A 177 3.31 -3.96 10.35
N TYR A 178 3.33 -2.77 10.95
CA TYR A 178 2.15 -2.20 11.60
C TYR A 178 0.99 -2.04 10.61
N CYS A 179 1.26 -1.52 9.40
CA CYS A 179 0.23 -1.37 8.38
C CYS A 179 -0.37 -2.72 7.99
N ILE A 180 0.47 -3.74 7.80
CA ILE A 180 0.04 -5.10 7.53
C ILE A 180 -0.89 -5.62 8.64
N GLN A 181 -0.45 -5.54 9.91
CA GLN A 181 -1.22 -6.02 11.06
C GLN A 181 -2.55 -5.27 11.26
N LYS A 182 -2.56 -3.97 10.95
CA LYS A 182 -3.76 -3.12 11.06
C LYS A 182 -4.55 -3.02 9.75
N GLN A 183 -4.20 -3.82 8.75
CA GLN A 183 -4.83 -3.84 7.43
C GLN A 183 -4.96 -2.43 6.83
N LYS A 184 -3.91 -1.61 6.98
CA LYS A 184 -3.79 -0.29 6.38
C LYS A 184 -3.32 -0.44 4.94
N PRO A 185 -4.10 -0.03 3.93
CA PRO A 185 -3.73 -0.24 2.53
C PRO A 185 -2.63 0.71 2.03
N TYR A 186 -2.31 1.77 2.78
CA TYR A 186 -1.31 2.76 2.38
C TYR A 186 -0.41 3.17 3.56
N LEU A 187 0.86 3.39 3.26
CA LEU A 187 1.83 4.05 4.14
C LEU A 187 2.35 5.30 3.44
N ILE A 188 2.23 6.46 4.09
CA ILE A 188 2.77 7.73 3.62
C ILE A 188 4.06 8.01 4.39
N ILE A 189 5.15 8.27 3.67
CA ILE A 189 6.42 8.70 4.26
C ILE A 189 6.65 10.15 3.85
N ASP A 190 6.74 11.05 4.84
CA ASP A 190 6.93 12.49 4.65
C ASP A 190 8.32 12.91 5.15
N SER A 191 9.09 13.59 4.29
CA SER A 191 10.37 14.22 4.64
C SER A 191 10.89 15.13 3.53
N PHE A 192 11.68 16.14 3.89
CA PHE A 192 12.33 17.00 2.89
C PHE A 192 13.49 16.32 2.12
N LEU A 193 14.16 15.30 2.68
CA LEU A 193 15.27 14.55 2.04
C LEU A 193 14.90 13.09 1.70
N LEU A 194 13.62 12.79 1.53
CA LEU A 194 13.12 11.43 1.38
C LEU A 194 13.83 10.60 0.29
N PHE A 195 14.15 11.21 -0.86
CA PHE A 195 14.74 10.51 -2.02
C PHE A 195 16.28 10.58 -2.06
N GLU A 196 16.90 10.95 -0.94
CA GLU A 196 18.35 10.96 -0.77
C GLU A 196 18.95 9.55 -0.91
N LYS A 197 18.25 8.52 -0.40
CA LYS A 197 18.65 7.11 -0.51
C LYS A 197 17.83 6.42 -1.61
N LYS A 198 18.55 5.77 -2.53
CA LYS A 198 17.93 4.99 -3.62
C LYS A 198 16.98 3.90 -3.09
N ASP A 199 17.34 3.25 -1.99
CA ASP A 199 16.52 2.19 -1.40
C ASP A 199 15.13 2.70 -0.97
N ILE A 200 15.04 3.94 -0.47
CA ILE A 200 13.75 4.55 -0.12
C ILE A 200 12.99 4.99 -1.37
N PHE A 201 13.70 5.53 -2.36
CA PHE A 201 13.10 5.84 -3.67
C PHE A 201 12.48 4.60 -4.31
N ASP A 202 13.23 3.50 -4.41
CA ASP A 202 12.78 2.24 -5.01
C ASP A 202 11.62 1.62 -4.21
N LEU A 203 11.61 1.79 -2.88
CA LEU A 203 10.55 1.31 -2.00
C LEU A 203 9.19 2.01 -2.24
N CYS A 204 9.19 3.26 -2.69
CA CYS A 204 7.97 4.05 -2.89
C CYS A 204 7.26 3.69 -4.21
N ASP A 205 5.98 3.34 -4.14
CA ASP A 205 5.11 3.11 -5.30
C ASP A 205 4.70 4.44 -5.97
N TYR A 206 4.52 5.48 -5.16
CA TYR A 206 4.26 6.85 -5.61
C TYR A 206 5.30 7.80 -5.02
N ARG A 207 5.89 8.63 -5.89
CA ARG A 207 6.98 9.55 -5.51
C ARG A 207 6.54 10.97 -5.80
N ILE A 208 6.07 11.68 -4.79
CA ILE A 208 5.54 13.02 -4.92
C ILE A 208 6.61 14.02 -4.51
N PHE A 209 6.91 14.96 -5.39
CA PHE A 209 7.82 16.07 -5.10
C PHE A 209 7.03 17.37 -5.13
N MET A 210 6.84 17.98 -3.96
CA MET A 210 6.21 19.29 -3.84
C MET A 210 7.24 20.40 -4.07
N GLU A 211 6.90 21.39 -4.88
CA GLU A 211 7.78 22.51 -5.22
C GLU A 211 7.11 23.84 -4.87
N ILE A 212 7.91 24.77 -4.35
CA ILE A 212 7.55 26.17 -4.15
C ILE A 212 8.78 27.02 -4.49
N GLN A 213 8.59 28.31 -4.76
CA GLN A 213 9.68 29.23 -5.10
C GLN A 213 10.56 29.53 -3.88
N ASP A 214 11.83 29.86 -4.11
CA ASP A 214 12.82 30.13 -3.06
C ASP A 214 12.38 31.25 -2.12
N GLU A 215 11.78 32.31 -2.68
CA GLU A 215 11.26 33.46 -1.93
C GLU A 215 10.17 33.02 -0.95
N GLU A 216 9.34 32.06 -1.34
CA GLU A 216 8.29 31.51 -0.50
C GLU A 216 8.87 30.58 0.59
N ILE A 217 9.87 29.75 0.25
CA ILE A 217 10.58 28.94 1.25
C ILE A 217 11.15 29.86 2.32
N LYS A 218 11.82 30.94 1.89
CA LYS A 218 12.42 31.92 2.78
C LYS A 218 11.38 32.58 3.67
N SER A 219 10.37 33.20 3.06
CA SER A 219 9.30 33.89 3.81
C SER A 219 8.62 32.97 4.82
N ARG A 220 8.29 31.73 4.45
CA ARG A 220 7.63 30.78 5.36
C ARG A 220 8.53 30.26 6.48
N ARG A 221 9.84 30.12 6.22
CA ARG A 221 10.80 29.53 7.18
C ARG A 221 11.33 30.56 8.16
N GLU A 222 11.60 31.79 7.71
CA GLU A 222 12.03 32.90 8.58
C GLU A 222 10.98 33.24 9.64
N ASN A 223 9.69 33.19 9.28
CA ASN A 223 8.58 33.38 10.22
C ASN A 223 8.48 32.30 11.32
N TYR A 224 9.32 31.27 11.28
CA TYR A 224 9.29 30.15 12.22
C TYR A 224 10.59 29.96 13.00
N ILE A 225 11.72 30.46 12.48
CA ILE A 225 13.02 30.33 13.15
C ILE A 225 13.26 31.60 13.96
N GLU A 226 12.95 31.55 15.26
CA GLU A 226 13.43 32.56 16.18
C GLU A 226 14.94 32.33 16.42
N ASN A 227 15.74 33.40 16.31
CA ASN A 227 17.14 33.46 16.77
C ASN A 227 18.22 32.69 15.98
N GLN A 228 18.06 32.44 14.67
CA GLN A 228 19.18 32.00 13.82
C GLN A 228 19.33 32.90 12.59
N GLU A 229 20.12 33.96 12.74
CA GLU A 229 20.43 34.87 11.64
C GLU A 229 20.99 34.11 10.43
N ASN A 230 20.45 34.37 9.24
CA ASN A 230 20.89 33.83 7.97
C ASN A 230 20.85 32.30 7.83
N TYR A 231 20.17 31.55 8.72
CA TYR A 231 20.08 30.09 8.63
C TYR A 231 19.45 29.62 7.31
N VAL A 232 18.45 30.36 6.84
CA VAL A 232 17.75 30.04 5.60
C VAL A 232 18.67 30.18 4.39
N GLU A 233 19.42 31.27 4.32
CA GLU A 233 20.36 31.56 3.25
C GLU A 233 21.58 30.65 3.28
N ASN A 234 22.07 30.33 4.47
CA ASN A 234 23.30 29.54 4.64
C ASN A 234 23.06 28.03 4.51
N PHE A 235 21.89 27.53 4.93
CA PHE A 235 21.59 26.11 4.98
C PHE A 235 20.35 25.72 4.19
N VAL A 236 19.17 26.28 4.49
CA VAL A 236 17.90 25.78 3.92
C VAL A 236 17.89 25.85 2.39
N LEU A 237 18.14 27.02 1.81
CA LEU A 237 18.04 27.19 0.35
C LEU A 237 19.17 26.47 -0.40
N PRO A 238 20.47 26.59 -0.02
CA PRO A 238 21.53 25.90 -0.75
C PRO A 238 21.37 24.38 -0.73
N TYR A 239 21.05 23.80 0.43
CA TYR A 239 20.92 22.35 0.57
C TYR A 239 19.66 21.83 -0.12
N TYR A 240 18.55 22.57 -0.08
CA TYR A 240 17.37 22.22 -0.87
C TYR A 240 17.66 22.20 -2.37
N LYS A 241 18.36 23.22 -2.90
CA LYS A 241 18.74 23.28 -4.32
C LYS A 241 19.61 22.10 -4.71
N GLN A 242 20.63 21.82 -3.91
CA GLN A 242 21.52 20.68 -4.12
C GLN A 242 20.75 19.35 -4.12
N TYR A 243 19.85 19.15 -3.15
CA TYR A 243 19.00 17.97 -3.08
C TYR A 243 18.10 17.84 -4.30
N ARG A 244 17.42 18.92 -4.70
CA ARG A 244 16.52 18.93 -5.86
C ARG A 244 17.27 18.58 -7.14
N GLU A 245 18.43 19.20 -7.37
CA GLU A 245 19.28 18.91 -8.53
C GLU A 245 19.74 17.46 -8.54
N LYS A 246 20.15 16.93 -7.38
CA LYS A 246 20.56 15.54 -7.22
C LYS A 246 19.43 14.57 -7.56
N VAL A 247 18.22 14.80 -7.05
CA VAL A 247 17.04 13.97 -7.36
C VAL A 247 16.74 13.99 -8.86
N ILE A 248 16.72 15.17 -9.48
CA ILE A 248 16.44 15.31 -10.92
C ILE A 248 17.51 14.65 -11.79
N LYS A 249 18.77 14.66 -11.34
CA LYS A 249 19.88 14.05 -12.06
C LYS A 249 19.91 12.53 -11.94
N ASN A 250 19.56 11.99 -10.77
CA ASN A 250 19.72 10.58 -10.45
C ASN A 250 18.51 9.72 -10.82
N TYR A 251 17.34 10.31 -11.03
CA TYR A 251 16.10 9.58 -11.28
C TYR A 251 15.35 10.11 -12.50
N ASP A 252 14.58 9.23 -13.15
CA ASP A 252 13.71 9.65 -14.26
C ASP A 252 12.60 10.57 -13.73
N LYS A 253 12.39 11.71 -14.39
CA LYS A 253 11.31 12.63 -14.06
C LYS A 253 9.93 12.00 -14.21
N ASN A 254 9.78 11.00 -15.08
CA ASN A 254 8.52 10.28 -15.26
C ASN A 254 8.17 9.40 -14.06
N ASP A 255 9.15 9.05 -13.23
CA ASP A 255 8.95 8.29 -11.99
C ASP A 255 8.54 9.18 -10.81
N ILE A 256 8.53 10.51 -11.00
CA ILE A 256 8.27 11.51 -9.96
C ILE A 256 7.06 12.38 -10.35
N ILE A 257 6.11 12.49 -9.43
CA ILE A 257 4.94 13.36 -9.55
C ILE A 257 5.29 14.72 -8.95
N PHE A 258 5.64 15.68 -9.80
CA PHE A 258 5.87 17.06 -9.38
C PHE A 258 4.55 17.78 -9.13
N ILE A 259 4.45 18.45 -7.97
CA ILE A 259 3.27 19.16 -7.50
C ILE A 259 3.65 20.59 -7.16
N ASP A 260 2.95 21.55 -7.77
CA ASP A 260 3.04 22.96 -7.39
C ASP A 260 2.37 23.18 -6.02
N GLY A 261 3.19 23.45 -5.00
CA GLY A 261 2.81 23.72 -3.63
C GLY A 261 2.25 25.13 -3.38
N MET A 262 2.20 25.99 -4.40
CA MET A 262 1.55 27.31 -4.33
C MET A 262 0.04 27.24 -4.55
N ARG A 263 -0.46 26.11 -5.04
CA ARG A 263 -1.89 25.89 -5.26
C ARG A 263 -2.65 25.70 -3.95
N SER A 264 -3.98 25.81 -4.03
CA SER A 264 -4.82 25.58 -2.85
C SER A 264 -4.65 24.15 -2.33
N LYS A 265 -4.74 23.98 -1.00
CA LYS A 265 -4.60 22.67 -0.35
C LYS A 265 -5.58 21.64 -0.90
N LEU A 266 -6.80 22.07 -1.24
CA LEU A 266 -7.84 21.22 -1.82
C LEU A 266 -7.47 20.76 -3.23
N ASP A 267 -6.97 21.66 -4.08
CA ASP A 267 -6.58 21.33 -5.45
C ASP A 267 -5.42 20.34 -5.49
N ILE A 268 -4.40 20.57 -4.64
CA ILE A 268 -3.26 19.66 -4.49
C ILE A 268 -3.75 18.27 -4.07
N PHE A 269 -4.58 18.21 -3.03
CA PHE A 269 -5.15 16.95 -2.56
C PHE A 269 -5.97 16.23 -3.64
N GLN A 270 -6.84 16.93 -4.35
CA GLN A 270 -7.67 16.35 -5.40
C GLN A 270 -6.83 15.82 -6.56
N GLN A 271 -5.81 16.56 -6.98
CA GLN A 271 -4.89 16.12 -8.04
C GLN A 271 -4.18 14.82 -7.63
N VAL A 272 -3.54 14.81 -6.46
CA VAL A 272 -2.78 13.66 -5.97
C VAL A 272 -3.69 12.44 -5.79
N LYS A 273 -4.86 12.62 -5.17
CA LYS A 273 -5.85 11.56 -5.00
C LYS A 273 -6.31 10.96 -6.33
N LYS A 274 -6.49 11.78 -7.37
CA LYS A 274 -6.87 11.30 -8.70
C LYS A 274 -5.78 10.47 -9.36
N ILE A 275 -4.50 10.81 -9.12
CA ILE A 275 -3.36 10.04 -9.63
C ILE A 275 -3.27 8.68 -8.96
N ILE A 276 -3.37 8.63 -7.63
CA ILE A 276 -3.29 7.39 -6.86
C ILE A 276 -4.41 6.40 -7.22
N LYS A 277 -5.61 6.89 -7.56
CA LYS A 277 -6.78 6.06 -7.94
C LYS A 277 -6.75 5.46 -9.35
N LYS A 278 -5.79 5.81 -10.22
CA LYS A 278 -5.78 5.39 -11.63
C LYS A 278 -5.10 4.04 -11.88
N ARG A 279 -4.56 3.39 -10.84
CA ARG A 279 -4.03 2.03 -10.85
C ARG A 279 -4.86 1.16 -9.92
#